data_AF-A0A5C7JAL8-F1
#
_entry.id   AF-A0A5C7JAL8-F1
#
_cell.length_a   1.000
_cell.length_b   1.000
_cell.length_c   1.000
_cell.angle_alpha   90.00
_cell.angle_beta   90.00
_cell.angle_gamma   90.00
#
_symmetry.space_group_name_H-M   'P 1'
#
loop_
_entity.id
_entity.type
_entity.pdbx_description
1 polymer ?
#
loop_
_entity_poly.entity_id
_entity_poly.type
_entity_poly.pdbx_seq_one_letter_code
_entity_poly.pdbx_strand_id
1 'polypeptide(L)'
;MKFRFPIVIIDEDFRSENTSGLSIRALAKAIESEGMEVLGVTSYGDLSSFAQQQSRAGAFILSIDDEEFSGSPEEAARPVEQLRAFVQEIRFRNADIPIFLYGETRTSRHIPNDVLRELHGFIHMFEDTPEFVARLIIRESKQYLDSLPPPFFRALTHYAQDGSYSWHCPGHSGGVAFLKSPIGRMFHQFFGENLLRADVCNAVEELGQLLDHTGPVAESERNAA
;
A
#
# COMPACT_ATOMS: atom_id res chain seq x y z
N MET A 1 6.74 -11.58 -8.34
CA MET A 1 5.35 -11.63 -7.83
C MET A 1 4.81 -10.21 -7.77
N LYS A 2 3.50 -9.97 -8.00
CA LYS A 2 2.92 -8.62 -7.90
C LYS A 2 1.87 -8.57 -6.80
N PHE A 3 2.25 -8.04 -5.64
CA PHE A 3 1.29 -7.61 -4.63
C PHE A 3 0.56 -6.35 -5.11
N ARG A 4 -0.75 -6.28 -4.89
CA ARG A 4 -1.58 -5.17 -5.36
C ARG A 4 -2.10 -4.39 -4.16
N PHE A 5 -1.45 -3.26 -3.91
CA PHE A 5 -1.83 -2.30 -2.88
C PHE A 5 -2.01 -0.94 -3.57
N PRO A 6 -3.22 -0.57 -4.00
CA PRO A 6 -3.47 0.71 -4.62
C PRO A 6 -3.13 1.89 -3.72
N ILE A 7 -2.75 3.01 -4.34
CA ILE A 7 -2.73 4.31 -3.68
C ILE A 7 -4.16 4.83 -3.67
N VAL A 8 -4.67 5.15 -2.48
CA VAL A 8 -6.04 5.63 -2.30
C VAL A 8 -6.04 7.14 -2.29
N ILE A 9 -6.86 7.75 -3.16
CA ILE A 9 -7.05 9.19 -3.24
C ILE A 9 -8.46 9.50 -2.75
N ILE A 10 -8.55 10.37 -1.74
CA ILE A 10 -9.82 10.86 -1.20
C ILE A 10 -9.91 12.34 -1.54
N ASP A 11 -10.81 12.66 -2.47
CA ASP A 11 -10.96 14.00 -3.02
C ASP A 11 -12.41 14.17 -3.52
N GLU A 12 -13.13 15.16 -2.99
CA GLU A 12 -14.55 15.36 -3.31
C GLU A 12 -14.78 15.65 -4.80
N ASP A 13 -13.78 16.27 -5.43
CA ASP A 13 -13.75 16.66 -6.83
C ASP A 13 -13.07 15.64 -7.75
N PHE A 14 -12.75 14.45 -7.25
CA PHE A 14 -12.06 13.43 -8.04
C PHE A 14 -12.79 13.11 -9.36
N ARG A 15 -14.12 13.30 -9.40
CA ARG A 15 -14.97 13.10 -10.58
C ARG A 15 -15.48 14.40 -11.22
N SER A 16 -15.10 15.56 -10.69
CA SER A 16 -15.51 16.89 -11.17
C SER A 16 -14.59 17.39 -12.29
N GLU A 17 -15.12 18.20 -13.23
CA GLU A 17 -14.33 18.83 -14.30
C GLU A 17 -13.71 20.19 -13.90
N ASN A 18 -13.68 20.51 -12.61
CA ASN A 18 -13.03 21.71 -12.09
C ASN A 18 -11.50 21.54 -11.99
N THR A 19 -10.82 22.63 -11.64
CA THR A 19 -9.36 22.67 -11.56
C THR A 19 -8.79 21.65 -10.56
N SER A 20 -9.40 21.55 -9.37
CA SER A 20 -9.01 20.60 -8.32
C SER A 20 -9.09 19.16 -8.83
N GLY A 21 -10.25 18.77 -9.36
CA GLY A 21 -10.49 17.44 -9.94
C GLY A 21 -9.59 17.10 -11.12
N LEU A 22 -9.30 18.05 -12.01
CA LEU A 22 -8.36 17.83 -13.11
C LEU A 22 -6.94 17.61 -12.62
N SER A 23 -6.51 18.36 -11.61
CA SER A 23 -5.15 18.28 -11.07
C SER A 23 -4.92 16.96 -10.33
N ILE A 24 -5.83 16.54 -9.44
CA ILE A 24 -5.70 15.28 -8.72
C ILE A 24 -5.75 14.07 -9.66
N ARG A 25 -6.55 14.12 -10.74
CA ARG A 25 -6.57 13.07 -11.77
C ARG A 25 -5.29 13.04 -12.61
N ALA A 26 -4.62 14.17 -12.81
CA ALA A 26 -3.31 14.19 -13.44
C ALA A 26 -2.27 13.47 -12.57
N LEU A 27 -2.31 13.69 -11.24
CA LEU A 27 -1.49 12.93 -10.29
C LEU A 27 -1.82 11.43 -10.29
N ALA A 28 -3.11 11.07 -10.27
CA ALA A 28 -3.54 9.68 -10.38
C ALA A 28 -2.96 8.99 -11.63
N LYS A 29 -3.06 9.67 -12.78
CA LYS A 29 -2.52 9.16 -14.05
C LYS A 29 -1.00 9.04 -14.03
N ALA A 30 -0.30 9.98 -13.40
CA ALA A 30 1.15 9.92 -13.24
C ALA A 30 1.56 8.69 -12.40
N ILE A 31 0.84 8.42 -11.31
CA ILE A 31 1.04 7.22 -10.47
C ILE A 31 0.79 5.94 -11.26
N GLU A 32 -0.31 5.88 -12.02
CA GLU A 32 -0.65 4.73 -12.87
C GLU A 32 0.40 4.47 -13.95
N SER A 33 0.97 5.53 -14.53
CA SER A 33 2.01 5.42 -15.56
C SER A 33 3.30 4.77 -15.03
N GLU A 34 3.56 4.88 -13.73
CA GLU A 34 4.70 4.25 -13.04
C GLU A 34 4.35 2.82 -12.54
N GLY A 35 3.16 2.30 -12.88
CA GLY A 35 2.77 0.89 -12.73
C GLY A 35 2.06 0.52 -11.43
N MET A 36 1.68 1.52 -10.61
CA MET A 36 0.86 1.35 -9.41
C MET A 36 -0.63 1.54 -9.72
N GLU A 37 -1.51 0.87 -8.98
CA GLU A 37 -2.96 1.05 -9.11
C GLU A 37 -3.40 2.24 -8.27
N VAL A 38 -4.38 3.02 -8.75
CA VAL A 38 -4.98 4.14 -7.99
C VAL A 38 -6.46 3.87 -7.77
N LEU A 39 -6.94 4.15 -6.55
CA LEU A 39 -8.35 4.11 -6.20
C LEU A 39 -8.80 5.50 -5.77
N GLY A 40 -9.59 6.17 -6.61
CA GLY A 40 -10.18 7.47 -6.28
C GLY A 40 -11.57 7.35 -5.66
N VAL A 41 -11.77 8.03 -4.54
CA VAL A 41 -13.03 8.08 -3.79
C VAL A 41 -13.39 9.52 -3.46
N THR A 42 -14.69 9.84 -3.50
CA THR A 42 -15.19 11.22 -3.42
C THR A 42 -15.59 11.69 -2.03
N SER A 43 -15.36 10.90 -0.98
CA SER A 43 -15.74 11.25 0.38
C SER A 43 -15.06 10.34 1.39
N TYR A 44 -14.81 10.88 2.58
CA TYR A 44 -14.40 10.12 3.77
C TYR A 44 -15.38 9.00 4.17
N GLY A 45 -16.63 9.03 3.68
CA GLY A 45 -17.63 7.99 3.88
C GLY A 45 -17.90 7.63 5.35
N ASP A 46 -18.61 6.52 5.58
CA ASP A 46 -18.68 5.93 6.91
C ASP A 46 -17.28 5.35 7.23
N LEU A 47 -16.57 5.98 8.16
CA LEU A 47 -15.21 5.64 8.60
C LEU A 47 -15.04 4.13 8.84
N SER A 48 -16.11 3.44 9.26
CA SER A 48 -16.14 1.99 9.47
C SER A 48 -15.93 1.18 8.18
N SER A 49 -16.50 1.62 7.06
CA SER A 49 -16.37 0.99 5.74
C SER A 49 -14.98 1.24 5.13
N PHE A 50 -14.42 2.42 5.37
CA PHE A 50 -13.09 2.80 4.89
C PHE A 50 -11.97 2.12 5.66
N ALA A 51 -12.15 1.89 6.95
CA ALA A 51 -11.14 1.24 7.75
C ALA A 51 -11.01 -0.27 7.42
N GLN A 52 -11.98 -0.88 6.72
CA GLN A 52 -11.79 -2.19 6.07
C GLN A 52 -10.90 -2.09 4.81
N GLN A 53 -10.92 -0.95 4.11
CA GLN A 53 -10.14 -0.72 2.89
C GLN A 53 -8.65 -0.47 3.17
N GLN A 54 -8.27 -0.03 4.38
CA GLN A 54 -6.87 0.17 4.79
C GLN A 54 -5.98 -1.06 4.52
N SER A 55 -6.50 -2.27 4.74
CA SER A 55 -5.76 -3.52 4.50
C SER A 55 -5.35 -3.73 3.03
N ARG A 56 -5.92 -2.95 2.12
CA ARG A 56 -5.66 -3.00 0.68
C ARG A 56 -4.89 -1.78 0.18
N ALA A 57 -4.61 -0.77 1.01
CA ALA A 57 -3.98 0.47 0.57
C ALA A 57 -2.45 0.42 0.72
N GLY A 58 -1.74 1.01 -0.24
CA GLY A 58 -0.29 1.21 -0.18
C GLY A 58 0.12 2.60 0.31
N ALA A 59 -0.78 3.58 0.20
CA ALA A 59 -0.69 4.94 0.73
C ALA A 59 -2.05 5.63 0.61
N PHE A 60 -2.23 6.73 1.34
CA PHE A 60 -3.38 7.63 1.22
C PHE A 60 -2.96 9.02 0.75
N ILE A 61 -3.76 9.61 -0.13
CA ILE A 61 -3.70 11.03 -0.50
C ILE A 61 -5.03 11.63 -0.14
N LEU A 62 -5.02 12.62 0.75
CA LEU A 62 -6.20 13.32 1.23
C LEU A 62 -6.19 14.70 0.62
N SER A 63 -7.23 15.05 -0.12
CA SER A 63 -7.40 16.38 -0.69
C SER A 63 -8.08 17.30 0.32
N ILE A 64 -7.65 18.55 0.32
CA ILE A 64 -8.30 19.62 1.07
C ILE A 64 -8.16 20.93 0.32
N ASP A 65 -9.29 21.59 0.09
CA ASP A 65 -9.34 22.82 -0.71
C ASP A 65 -9.48 24.07 0.18
N ASP A 66 -8.92 25.20 -0.26
CA ASP A 66 -8.99 26.48 0.47
C ASP A 66 -10.44 26.99 0.61
N GLU A 67 -11.33 26.62 -0.32
CA GLU A 67 -12.76 26.95 -0.25
C GLU A 67 -13.43 26.35 1.00
N GLU A 68 -12.96 25.18 1.47
CA GLU A 68 -13.46 24.54 2.69
C GLU A 68 -13.19 25.37 3.96
N PHE A 69 -12.25 26.32 3.88
CA PHE A 69 -11.88 27.23 4.97
C PHE A 69 -12.44 28.64 4.83
N SER A 70 -13.17 28.93 3.74
CA SER A 70 -13.64 30.28 3.41
C SER A 70 -14.94 30.70 4.12
N GLY A 71 -15.55 29.79 4.88
CA GLY A 71 -16.79 30.00 5.63
C GLY A 71 -16.62 30.62 7.03
N SER A 72 -17.68 30.50 7.84
CA SER A 72 -17.63 30.87 9.26
C SER A 72 -16.58 30.04 10.02
N PRO A 73 -16.08 30.51 11.19
CA PRO A 73 -15.09 29.76 11.97
C PRO A 73 -15.53 28.33 12.34
N GLU A 74 -16.83 28.09 12.48
CA GLU A 74 -17.39 26.74 12.71
C GLU A 74 -17.38 25.87 11.44
N GLU A 75 -17.61 26.47 10.26
CA GLU A 75 -17.55 25.76 8.99
C GLU A 75 -16.11 25.39 8.63
N ALA A 76 -15.16 26.29 8.87
CA ALA A 76 -13.72 26.03 8.68
C ALA A 76 -13.14 24.98 9.65
N ALA A 77 -13.80 24.73 10.78
CA ALA A 77 -13.37 23.71 11.75
C ALA A 77 -13.75 22.28 11.32
N ARG A 78 -14.85 22.10 10.59
CA ARG A 78 -15.37 20.77 10.21
C ARG A 78 -14.40 19.95 9.34
N PRO A 79 -13.80 20.49 8.27
CA PRO A 79 -12.81 19.77 7.48
C PRO A 79 -11.64 19.28 8.32
N VAL A 80 -11.16 20.13 9.23
CA VAL A 80 -10.04 19.80 10.13
C VAL A 80 -10.42 18.70 11.11
N GLU A 81 -11.63 18.74 11.67
CA GLU A 81 -12.15 17.69 12.56
C GLU A 81 -12.31 16.36 11.84
N GLN A 82 -12.84 16.37 10.61
CA GLN A 82 -12.98 15.18 9.78
C GLN A 82 -11.63 14.57 9.40
N LEU A 83 -10.70 15.41 8.92
CA LEU A 83 -9.33 15.01 8.60
C LEU A 83 -8.63 14.42 9.82
N ARG A 84 -8.73 15.09 10.98
CA ARG A 84 -8.17 14.62 12.25
C ARG A 84 -8.74 13.27 12.65
N ALA A 85 -10.06 13.11 12.63
CA ALA A 85 -10.72 11.85 12.97
C ALA A 85 -10.29 10.72 12.03
N PHE A 86 -10.18 11.01 10.74
CA PHE A 86 -9.73 10.05 9.73
C PHE A 86 -8.27 9.61 9.94
N VAL A 87 -7.37 10.56 10.13
CA VAL A 87 -5.95 10.27 10.40
C VAL A 87 -5.78 9.48 11.69
N GLN A 88 -6.50 9.83 12.75
CA GLN A 88 -6.47 9.11 14.02
C GLN A 88 -6.95 7.65 13.86
N GLU A 89 -8.02 7.41 13.10
CA GLU A 89 -8.52 6.05 12.85
C GLU A 89 -7.52 5.22 12.03
N ILE A 90 -6.87 5.81 11.02
CA ILE A 90 -5.80 5.12 10.28
C ILE A 90 -4.67 4.75 11.23
N ARG A 91 -4.17 5.71 12.02
CA ARG A 91 -3.03 5.52 12.92
C ARG A 91 -3.31 4.55 14.04
N PHE A 92 -4.56 4.47 14.50
CA PHE A 92 -5.00 3.47 15.48
C PHE A 92 -4.77 2.04 14.99
N ARG A 93 -4.91 1.79 13.68
CA ARG A 93 -4.76 0.46 13.08
C ARG A 93 -3.41 0.23 12.40
N ASN A 94 -2.80 1.29 11.89
CA ASN A 94 -1.56 1.24 11.12
C ASN A 94 -0.76 2.53 11.32
N ALA A 95 0.26 2.44 12.16
CA ALA A 95 1.13 3.55 12.48
C ALA A 95 1.94 4.05 11.28
N ASP A 96 2.27 3.15 10.34
CA ASP A 96 3.34 3.40 9.37
C ASP A 96 2.84 3.65 7.94
N ILE A 97 1.55 3.44 7.65
CA ILE A 97 1.05 3.67 6.28
C ILE A 97 1.25 5.14 5.86
N PRO A 98 1.81 5.40 4.66
CA PRO A 98 2.00 6.75 4.18
C PRO A 98 0.67 7.49 3.99
N ILE A 99 0.59 8.71 4.54
CA ILE A 99 -0.54 9.62 4.35
C ILE A 99 0.00 10.95 3.85
N PHE A 100 -0.47 11.40 2.69
CA PHE A 100 -0.14 12.68 2.11
C PHE A 100 -1.36 13.58 2.15
N LEU A 101 -1.14 14.86 2.42
CA LEU A 101 -2.15 15.89 2.23
C LEU A 101 -1.88 16.59 0.89
N TYR A 102 -2.93 16.82 0.13
CA TYR A 102 -2.90 17.45 -1.18
C TYR A 102 -3.81 18.68 -1.14
N GLY A 103 -3.30 19.84 -1.52
CA GLY A 103 -4.07 21.06 -1.46
C GLY A 103 -3.27 22.29 -1.85
N GLU A 104 -3.82 23.47 -1.59
CA GLU A 104 -3.15 24.73 -1.85
C GLU A 104 -2.14 25.09 -0.76
N THR A 105 -1.12 25.89 -1.11
CA THR A 105 -0.04 26.26 -0.18
C THR A 105 -0.54 26.98 1.06
N ARG A 106 -1.63 27.74 0.96
CA ARG A 106 -2.24 28.45 2.09
C ARG A 106 -3.03 27.52 3.00
N THR A 107 -3.57 26.42 2.47
CA THR A 107 -4.37 25.44 3.21
C THR A 107 -3.57 24.80 4.34
N SER A 108 -2.28 24.56 4.11
CA SER A 108 -1.35 24.04 5.12
C SER A 108 -1.32 24.84 6.44
N ARG A 109 -1.60 26.15 6.40
CA ARG A 109 -1.61 27.03 7.58
C ARG A 109 -2.81 26.81 8.49
N HIS A 110 -3.88 26.24 7.96
CA HIS A 110 -5.11 25.94 8.69
C HIS A 110 -5.06 24.57 9.37
N ILE A 111 -4.07 23.74 9.03
CA ILE A 111 -3.92 22.40 9.58
C ILE A 111 -3.16 22.46 10.92
N PRO A 112 -3.72 21.90 11.99
CA PRO A 112 -3.09 21.93 13.30
C PRO A 112 -1.87 20.99 13.36
N ASN A 113 -0.87 21.37 14.16
CA ASN A 113 0.42 20.68 14.23
C ASN A 113 0.32 19.19 14.60
N ASP A 114 -0.68 18.80 15.38
CA ASP A 114 -0.85 17.41 15.77
C ASP A 114 -1.30 16.53 14.60
N VAL A 115 -2.06 17.07 13.64
CA VAL A 115 -2.39 16.38 12.39
C VAL A 115 -1.18 16.37 11.46
N LEU A 116 -0.48 17.50 11.31
CA LEU A 116 0.71 17.60 10.45
C LEU A 116 1.80 16.58 10.82
N ARG A 117 1.94 16.24 12.10
CA ARG A 117 2.93 15.25 12.58
C ARG A 117 2.63 13.82 12.17
N GLU A 118 1.37 13.51 11.87
CA GLU A 118 0.95 12.18 11.44
C GLU A 118 1.04 12.00 9.92
N LEU A 119 1.21 13.09 9.17
CA LEU A 119 1.33 13.09 7.71
C LEU A 119 2.79 12.86 7.28
N HIS A 120 2.97 12.14 6.17
CA HIS A 120 4.28 11.92 5.55
C HIS A 120 4.73 13.11 4.70
N GLY A 121 3.78 13.87 4.17
CA GLY A 121 4.10 15.05 3.36
C GLY A 121 2.87 15.85 2.98
N PHE A 122 3.14 17.09 2.55
CA PHE A 122 2.18 17.98 1.93
C PHE A 122 2.55 18.14 0.45
N ILE A 123 1.56 18.01 -0.43
CA ILE A 123 1.69 18.11 -1.88
C ILE A 123 0.99 19.40 -2.31
N HIS A 124 1.72 20.27 -2.98
CA HIS A 124 1.23 21.56 -3.43
C HIS A 124 0.61 21.44 -4.82
N MET A 125 -0.73 21.52 -4.88
CA MET A 125 -1.53 21.30 -6.11
C MET A 125 -1.02 22.07 -7.35
N PHE A 126 -0.52 23.30 -7.18
CA PHE A 126 -0.12 24.19 -8.27
C PHE A 126 1.39 24.44 -8.39
N GLU A 127 2.18 23.93 -7.45
CA GLU A 127 3.62 24.18 -7.40
C GLU A 127 4.43 22.93 -7.75
N ASP A 128 3.87 21.74 -7.49
CA ASP A 128 4.53 20.47 -7.75
C ASP A 128 4.09 19.85 -9.10
N THR A 129 5.03 19.24 -9.81
CA THR A 129 4.69 18.46 -11.02
C THR A 129 4.14 17.08 -10.64
N PRO A 130 3.03 16.61 -11.25
CA PRO A 130 2.44 15.31 -10.98
C PRO A 130 3.44 14.14 -11.05
N GLU A 131 4.37 14.16 -11.99
CA GLU A 131 5.37 13.11 -12.19
C GLU A 131 6.38 13.02 -11.04
N PHE A 132 6.81 14.17 -10.52
CA PHE A 132 7.75 14.22 -9.38
C PHE A 132 7.07 13.69 -8.11
N VAL A 133 5.84 14.15 -7.86
CA VAL A 133 5.05 13.76 -6.69
C VAL A 133 4.69 12.28 -6.75
N ALA A 134 4.30 11.77 -7.92
CA ALA A 134 4.02 10.34 -8.10
C ALA A 134 5.22 9.47 -7.69
N ARG A 135 6.44 9.85 -8.07
CA ARG A 135 7.66 9.13 -7.67
C ARG A 135 7.91 9.17 -6.17
N LEU A 136 7.66 10.31 -5.52
CA LEU A 136 7.74 10.43 -4.07
C LEU A 136 6.76 9.48 -3.38
N ILE A 137 5.48 9.52 -3.75
CA ILE A 137 4.43 8.69 -3.15
C ILE A 137 4.75 7.20 -3.37
N ILE A 138 5.15 6.82 -4.58
CA ILE A 138 5.51 5.44 -4.91
C ILE A 138 6.71 4.97 -4.11
N ARG A 139 7.71 5.84 -3.87
CA ARG A 139 8.86 5.50 -3.03
C ARG A 139 8.42 5.20 -1.60
N GLU A 140 7.66 6.09 -0.97
CA GLU A 140 7.19 5.89 0.40
C GLU A 140 6.26 4.68 0.50
N SER A 141 5.38 4.48 -0.48
CA SER A 141 4.50 3.30 -0.55
C SER A 141 5.31 2.01 -0.67
N LYS A 142 6.34 1.97 -1.52
CA LYS A 142 7.24 0.80 -1.62
C LYS A 142 7.99 0.54 -0.33
N GLN A 143 8.53 1.57 0.32
CA GLN A 143 9.23 1.42 1.61
C GLN A 143 8.30 0.84 2.68
N TYR A 144 7.06 1.33 2.75
CA TYR A 144 6.03 0.78 3.62
C TYR A 144 5.71 -0.68 3.28
N LEU A 145 5.41 -1.00 2.03
CA LEU A 145 5.08 -2.37 1.62
C LEU A 145 6.25 -3.34 1.82
N ASP A 146 7.48 -2.86 1.64
CA ASP A 146 8.68 -3.62 1.92
C ASP A 146 8.87 -3.83 3.42
N SER A 147 8.35 -2.99 4.32
CA SER A 147 8.48 -3.22 5.76
C SER A 147 7.50 -4.27 6.30
N LEU A 148 6.38 -4.50 5.62
CA LEU A 148 5.28 -5.37 6.11
C LEU A 148 5.64 -6.85 6.31
N PRO A 149 6.35 -7.54 5.40
CA PRO A 149 6.57 -8.97 5.52
C PRO A 149 7.43 -9.31 6.74
N PRO A 150 6.98 -10.21 7.64
CA PRO A 150 7.82 -10.72 8.72
C PRO A 150 9.01 -11.50 8.14
N PRO A 151 10.08 -11.74 8.91
CA PRO A 151 11.36 -12.26 8.41
C PRO A 151 11.24 -13.50 7.52
N PHE A 152 10.51 -14.53 7.98
CA PHE A 152 10.33 -15.75 7.21
C PHE A 152 9.51 -15.53 5.94
N PHE A 153 8.39 -14.79 6.01
CA PHE A 153 7.56 -14.54 4.83
C PHE A 153 8.32 -13.72 3.79
N ARG A 154 9.13 -12.73 4.21
CA ARG A 154 10.03 -11.97 3.33
C ARG A 154 10.98 -12.88 2.57
N ALA A 155 11.68 -13.77 3.29
CA ALA A 155 12.61 -14.69 2.66
C ALA A 155 11.89 -15.65 1.70
N LEU A 156 10.72 -16.17 2.09
CA LEU A 156 9.92 -17.06 1.27
C LEU A 156 9.43 -16.39 -0.02
N THR A 157 8.98 -15.13 0.04
CA THR A 157 8.53 -14.40 -1.15
C THR A 157 9.68 -14.08 -2.09
N HIS A 158 10.88 -13.77 -1.57
CA HIS A 158 12.10 -13.60 -2.36
C HIS A 158 12.49 -14.90 -3.07
N TYR A 159 12.62 -16.01 -2.34
CA TYR A 159 12.91 -17.33 -2.92
C TYR A 159 11.89 -17.69 -4.02
N ALA A 160 10.60 -17.58 -3.68
CA ALA A 160 9.53 -17.89 -4.60
C ALA A 160 9.54 -16.98 -5.83
N GLN A 161 10.07 -15.75 -5.76
CA GLN A 161 10.17 -14.82 -6.87
C GLN A 161 11.36 -15.12 -7.79
N ASP A 162 12.50 -15.53 -7.24
CA ASP A 162 13.74 -15.78 -7.99
C ASP A 162 13.64 -16.94 -8.97
N GLY A 163 12.74 -17.90 -8.71
CA GLY A 163 12.41 -18.96 -9.67
C GLY A 163 13.51 -19.98 -9.85
N SER A 164 14.26 -20.23 -8.78
CA SER A 164 15.30 -21.25 -8.66
C SER A 164 14.72 -22.64 -8.98
N TYR A 165 15.03 -23.13 -10.19
CA TYR A 165 14.75 -24.50 -10.56
C TYR A 165 15.72 -25.41 -9.80
N SER A 166 15.18 -26.28 -8.95
CA SER A 166 16.01 -27.06 -8.03
C SER A 166 15.88 -28.57 -8.24
N TRP A 167 16.92 -29.29 -7.82
CA TRP A 167 17.04 -30.75 -7.91
C TRP A 167 16.76 -31.45 -6.57
N HIS A 168 16.07 -30.76 -5.66
CA HIS A 168 15.67 -31.28 -4.35
C HIS A 168 14.15 -31.47 -4.27
N CYS A 169 13.69 -32.03 -3.14
CA CYS A 169 12.26 -32.11 -2.83
C CYS A 169 11.67 -30.70 -2.61
N PRO A 170 10.36 -30.48 -2.81
CA PRO A 170 9.38 -31.41 -3.34
C PRO A 170 9.55 -31.71 -4.84
N GLY A 171 9.31 -32.95 -5.25
CA GLY A 171 9.48 -33.40 -6.63
C GLY A 171 8.54 -32.77 -7.67
N HIS A 172 7.60 -31.91 -7.25
CA HIS A 172 6.83 -31.10 -8.18
C HIS A 172 7.58 -29.86 -8.68
N SER A 173 8.72 -29.50 -8.08
CA SER A 173 9.64 -28.45 -8.50
C SER A 173 8.92 -27.13 -8.83
N GLY A 174 8.29 -26.53 -7.82
CA GLY A 174 7.53 -25.28 -8.02
C GLY A 174 6.21 -25.46 -8.79
N GLY A 175 5.80 -26.70 -9.05
CA GLY A 175 4.54 -27.04 -9.72
C GLY A 175 4.70 -27.55 -11.15
N VAL A 176 5.91 -27.55 -11.70
CA VAL A 176 6.23 -28.00 -13.06
C VAL A 176 5.78 -29.44 -13.32
N ALA A 177 5.88 -30.34 -12.34
CA ALA A 177 5.44 -31.72 -12.54
C ALA A 177 3.92 -31.83 -12.82
N PHE A 178 3.11 -30.95 -12.21
CA PHE A 178 1.66 -30.95 -12.43
C PHE A 178 1.27 -30.59 -13.87
N LEU A 179 2.10 -29.80 -14.58
CA LEU A 179 1.83 -29.40 -15.96
C LEU A 179 1.90 -30.55 -16.98
N LYS A 180 2.41 -31.72 -16.56
CA LYS A 180 2.61 -32.92 -17.40
C LYS A 180 1.34 -33.77 -17.59
N SER A 181 0.22 -33.44 -16.94
CA SER A 181 -1.06 -34.13 -17.14
C SER A 181 -2.25 -33.15 -17.18
N PRO A 182 -3.37 -33.48 -17.84
CA PRO A 182 -4.56 -32.64 -17.84
C PRO A 182 -5.10 -32.35 -16.43
N ILE A 183 -5.16 -33.36 -15.57
CA ILE A 183 -5.62 -33.22 -14.18
C ILE A 183 -4.65 -32.34 -13.37
N GLY A 184 -3.34 -32.51 -13.57
CA GLY A 184 -2.36 -31.67 -12.91
C GLY A 184 -2.40 -30.21 -13.37
N ARG A 185 -2.76 -29.93 -14.64
CA ARG A 185 -3.01 -28.54 -15.08
C ARG A 185 -4.21 -27.92 -14.37
N MET A 186 -5.29 -28.68 -14.16
CA MET A 186 -6.42 -28.23 -13.35
C MET A 186 -5.99 -27.94 -11.92
N PHE A 187 -5.18 -28.80 -11.30
CA PHE A 187 -4.61 -28.59 -9.96
C PHE A 187 -3.75 -27.33 -9.89
N HIS A 188 -2.84 -27.15 -10.84
CA HIS A 188 -1.95 -25.98 -10.91
C HIS A 188 -2.74 -24.68 -11.09
N GLN A 189 -3.80 -24.69 -11.91
CA GLN A 189 -4.68 -23.53 -12.09
C GLN A 189 -5.51 -23.25 -10.84
N PHE A 190 -5.98 -24.29 -10.16
CA PHE A 190 -6.79 -24.16 -8.95
C PHE A 190 -5.99 -23.56 -7.79
N PHE A 191 -4.78 -24.04 -7.53
CA PHE A 191 -3.94 -23.58 -6.41
C PHE A 191 -3.08 -22.35 -6.75
N GLY A 192 -2.69 -22.18 -8.01
CA GLY A 192 -1.83 -21.11 -8.47
C GLY A 192 -0.34 -21.36 -8.24
N GLU A 193 0.49 -20.79 -9.12
CA GLU A 193 1.94 -21.04 -9.17
C GLU A 193 2.66 -20.57 -7.89
N ASN A 194 2.25 -19.44 -7.30
CA ASN A 194 2.90 -18.90 -6.11
C ASN A 194 2.83 -19.86 -4.92
N LEU A 195 1.70 -20.54 -4.71
CA LEU A 195 1.58 -21.55 -3.65
C LEU A 195 2.57 -22.69 -3.89
N LEU A 196 2.62 -23.18 -5.13
CA LEU A 196 3.46 -24.31 -5.50
C LEU A 196 4.96 -23.98 -5.48
N ARG A 197 5.33 -22.72 -5.71
CA ARG A 197 6.71 -22.22 -5.58
C ARG A 197 7.12 -21.97 -4.12
N ALA A 198 6.16 -21.66 -3.26
CA ALA A 198 6.37 -21.51 -1.82
C ALA A 198 6.37 -22.85 -1.07
N ASP A 199 5.89 -23.94 -1.67
CA ASP A 199 6.00 -25.29 -1.13
C ASP A 199 7.42 -25.84 -1.34
N VAL A 200 8.22 -25.71 -0.29
CA VAL A 200 9.66 -26.00 -0.28
C VAL A 200 10.03 -26.90 0.90
N CYS A 201 11.13 -27.64 0.79
CA CYS A 201 11.64 -28.45 1.88
C CYS A 201 12.86 -27.81 2.55
N ASN A 202 13.36 -28.49 3.58
CA ASN A 202 14.58 -28.15 4.31
C ASN A 202 15.86 -28.02 3.46
N ALA A 203 15.83 -28.35 2.17
CA ALA A 203 16.98 -28.17 1.27
C ALA A 203 17.19 -26.69 0.87
N VAL A 204 16.23 -25.80 1.14
CA VAL A 204 16.36 -24.37 0.89
C VAL A 204 17.05 -23.70 2.07
N GLU A 205 18.39 -23.69 2.06
CA GLU A 205 19.21 -23.19 3.17
C GLU A 205 18.95 -21.72 3.51
N GLU A 206 18.64 -20.88 2.51
CA GLU A 206 18.37 -19.44 2.70
C GLU A 206 17.13 -19.14 3.55
N LEU A 207 16.19 -20.10 3.69
CA LEU A 207 15.04 -19.96 4.58
C LEU A 207 15.35 -20.40 6.02
N GLY A 208 16.48 -21.05 6.25
CA GLY A 208 16.81 -21.67 7.53
C GLY A 208 16.04 -22.97 7.78
N GLN A 209 16.14 -23.48 9.01
CA GLN A 209 15.57 -24.76 9.41
C GLN A 209 14.58 -24.59 10.55
N LEU A 210 13.36 -25.10 10.36
CA LEU A 210 12.32 -25.08 11.39
C LEU A 210 12.68 -25.92 12.61
N LEU A 211 13.27 -27.10 12.42
CA LEU A 211 13.61 -28.01 13.51
C LEU A 211 14.89 -27.63 14.27
N ASP A 212 15.79 -26.88 13.61
CA ASP A 212 17.06 -26.45 14.20
C ASP A 212 17.05 -24.98 14.63
N HIS A 213 15.94 -24.26 14.43
CA HIS A 213 15.76 -22.85 14.79
C HIS A 213 16.87 -21.95 14.20
N THR A 214 17.03 -21.98 12.87
CA THR A 214 18.08 -21.18 12.18
C THR A 214 17.51 -20.23 11.13
N GLY A 215 18.30 -19.21 10.75
CA GLY A 215 17.98 -18.28 9.65
C GLY A 215 16.67 -17.49 9.86
N PRO A 216 15.96 -17.17 8.75
CA PRO A 216 14.67 -16.46 8.79
C PRO A 216 13.60 -17.12 9.65
N VAL A 217 13.61 -18.46 9.80
CA VAL A 217 12.73 -19.16 10.76
C VAL A 217 12.99 -18.65 12.19
N ALA A 218 14.24 -18.69 12.64
CA ALA A 218 14.61 -18.27 14.00
C ALA A 218 14.31 -16.80 14.26
N GLU A 219 14.49 -15.95 13.24
CA GLU A 219 14.11 -14.54 13.31
C GLU A 219 12.60 -14.37 13.48
N SER A 220 11.81 -15.17 12.77
CA SER A 220 10.35 -15.15 12.89
C SER A 220 9.87 -15.68 14.25
N GLU A 221 10.57 -16.66 14.84
CA GLU A 221 10.28 -17.15 16.20
C GLU A 221 10.55 -16.06 17.24
N ARG A 222 11.69 -15.35 17.12
CA ARG A 222 12.00 -14.20 17.97
C ARG A 222 11.03 -13.04 17.80
N ASN A 223 10.53 -12.82 16.58
CA ASN A 223 9.52 -11.79 16.31
C ASN A 223 8.15 -12.13 16.92
N ALA A 224 7.86 -13.43 17.15
CA ALA A 224 6.60 -13.88 17.73
C ALA A 224 6.61 -13.98 19.27
N ALA A 225 7.80 -14.08 19.88
CA ALA A 225 8.00 -14.21 21.33
C ALA A 225 7.89 -12.87 22.06
#